data_AF-A0A6L5GQX7-F1
#
_entry.id   AF-A0A6L5GQX7-F1
#
_cell.length_a   1.000
_cell.length_b   1.000
_cell.length_c   1.000
_cell.angle_alpha   90.00
_cell.angle_beta   90.00
_cell.angle_gamma   90.00
#
_symmetry.space_group_name_H-M   'P 1'
#
loop_
_entity.id
_entity.type
_entity.pdbx_description
1 polymer ?
#
loop_
_entity_poly.entity_id
_entity_poly.type
_entity_poly.pdbx_seq_one_letter_code
_entity_poly.pdbx_strand_id
1 'polypeptide(L)' 'MAAISIIDASRIKKVIASHLNVSVHVHDTCGSGLFFTVDNADSRVTAFFKAYAEMENLNLFVNDEETLFSLESN' A
#
# COMPACT_ATOMS: atom_id res chain seq x y z
N MET A 1 -12.17 -2.56 9.54
CA MET A 1 -12.12 -3.80 8.72
C MET A 1 -11.06 -3.57 7.65
N ALA A 2 -10.26 -4.58 7.31
CA ALA A 2 -9.25 -4.44 6.27
C ALA A 2 -9.90 -3.99 4.97
N ALA A 3 -9.45 -2.87 4.40
CA ALA A 3 -10.02 -2.32 3.16
C ALA A 3 -9.79 -3.22 1.94
N ILE A 4 -8.73 -4.02 2.01
CA ILE A 4 -8.24 -4.85 0.92
C ILE A 4 -7.89 -6.25 1.45
N SER A 5 -8.05 -7.25 0.59
CA SER A 5 -7.67 -8.62 0.93
C SER A 5 -6.16 -8.86 0.77
N ILE A 6 -5.66 -9.96 1.31
CA ILE A 6 -4.25 -10.38 1.09
C ILE A 6 -3.94 -10.65 -0.38
N ILE A 7 -4.95 -11.03 -1.16
CA ILE A 7 -4.84 -11.24 -2.61
C ILE A 7 -4.62 -9.90 -3.31
N ASP A 8 -5.37 -8.87 -2.91
CA ASP A 8 -5.23 -7.51 -3.46
C ASP A 8 -3.89 -6.90 -3.08
N ALA A 9 -3.46 -7.06 -1.82
CA ALA A 9 -2.14 -6.62 -1.39
C ALA A 9 -1.00 -7.30 -2.17
N SER A 10 -1.15 -8.59 -2.45
CA SER A 10 -0.20 -9.34 -3.29
C SER A 10 -0.15 -8.82 -4.74
N ARG A 11 -1.30 -8.42 -5.29
CA ARG A 11 -1.39 -7.83 -6.63
C ARG A 11 -0.74 -6.45 -6.67
N ILE A 12 -1.04 -5.60 -5.69
CA ILE A 12 -0.41 -4.27 -5.54
C ILE A 12 1.11 -4.39 -5.48
N LYS A 13 1.62 -5.27 -4.61
CA LYS A 13 3.06 -5.56 -4.51
C LYS A 13 3.65 -5.93 -5.87
N LYS A 14 2.99 -6.82 -6.62
CA LYS A 14 3.47 -7.27 -7.93
C LYS A 14 3.51 -6.13 -8.94
N VAL A 15 2.49 -5.26 -8.97
CA VAL A 15 2.41 -4.11 -9.88
C VAL A 15 3.51 -3.09 -9.58
N ILE A 16 3.70 -2.74 -8.30
CA ILE A 16 4.77 -1.81 -7.91
C ILE A 16 6.15 -2.39 -8.28
N ALA A 17 6.38 -3.66 -7.99
CA ALA A 17 7.64 -4.33 -8.35
C ALA A 17 7.88 -4.35 -9.87
N SER A 18 6.86 -4.66 -10.68
CA SER A 18 7.03 -4.79 -12.13
C SER A 18 7.13 -3.47 -12.87
N HIS A 19 6.47 -2.41 -12.38
CA HIS A 19 6.40 -1.12 -13.08
C HIS A 19 7.38 -0.08 -12.51
N LEU A 20 7.63 -0.10 -11.20
CA LEU A 20 8.46 0.91 -10.54
C LEU A 20 9.86 0.38 -10.19
N ASN A 21 10.08 -0.93 -10.29
CA ASN A 21 11.29 -1.62 -9.84
C ASN A 21 11.59 -1.33 -8.35
N VAL A 22 10.54 -1.27 -7.52
CA VAL A 22 10.62 -1.02 -6.07
C VAL A 22 10.15 -2.26 -5.32
N SER A 23 10.89 -2.64 -4.27
CA SER A 23 10.51 -3.72 -3.36
C SER A 23 9.48 -3.21 -2.35
N VAL A 24 8.32 -3.87 -2.31
CA VAL A 24 7.26 -3.61 -1.33
C VAL A 24 7.07 -4.86 -0.47
N HIS A 25 7.02 -4.67 0.83
CA HIS A 25 6.69 -5.70 1.81
C HIS A 25 5.23 -5.53 2.25
N VAL A 26 4.54 -6.65 2.42
CA VAL A 26 3.14 -6.67 2.89
C VAL A 26 3.15 -7.30 4.27
N HIS A 27 2.53 -6.62 5.22
CA HIS A 27 2.43 -7.04 6.61
C HIS A 27 0.97 -7.20 7.01
N ASP A 28 0.69 -8.23 7.82
CA ASP A 28 -0.63 -8.49 8.38
C ASP A 28 -0.59 -8.26 9.89
N THR A 29 -1.49 -7.42 10.39
CA THR A 29 -1.60 -7.10 11.82
C THR A 29 -2.65 -7.97 12.50
N CYS A 30 -2.52 -9.29 12.43
CA CYS A 30 -3.34 -10.28 13.15
C CYS A 30 -4.81 -9.85 13.38
N GLY A 31 -5.51 -9.43 12.32
CA GLY A 31 -6.91 -9.04 12.34
C GLY A 31 -7.22 -7.53 12.32
N SER A 32 -6.22 -6.65 12.42
CA SER A 32 -6.41 -5.19 12.40
C SER A 32 -6.33 -4.59 10.99
N GLY A 33 -5.70 -5.31 10.05
CA GLY A 33 -5.58 -4.89 8.65
C GLY A 33 -4.23 -5.26 8.02
N LEU A 34 -4.08 -4.85 6.77
CA LEU A 34 -2.83 -4.99 6.01
C LEU A 34 -2.17 -3.62 5.88
N PHE A 35 -0.84 -3.60 5.97
CA PHE A 35 -0.04 -2.42 5.65
C PHE A 35 1.15 -2.81 4.78
N PHE A 36 1.68 -1.82 4.06
CA PHE A 36 2.79 -1.96 3.14
C PHE A 36 3.98 -1.19 3.66
N THR A 37 5.19 -1.72 3.44
CA THR A 37 6.42 -0.95 3.65
C THR A 37 7.34 -1.03 2.45
N VAL A 38 8.12 0.04 2.24
CA VAL A 38 9.22 0.09 1.26
C VAL A 38 10.53 0.37 1.97
N ASP A 39 11.63 -0.12 1.43
CA ASP A 39 12.95 0.03 2.06
C ASP A 39 13.45 1.49 2.04
N ASN A 40 13.03 2.27 1.04
CA ASN A 40 13.35 3.68 0.89
C ASN A 40 12.14 4.43 0.35
N ALA A 41 11.98 5.69 0.77
CA ALA A 41 10.93 6.57 0.25
C ALA A 41 11.03 6.70 -1.27
N ASP A 42 9.91 6.55 -1.95
CA ASP A 42 9.80 6.71 -3.39
C ASP A 42 8.48 7.40 -3.74
N SER A 43 8.58 8.63 -4.25
CA SER A 43 7.40 9.45 -4.57
C SER A 43 6.47 8.80 -5.60
N ARG A 44 6.97 7.88 -6.42
CA ARG A 44 6.17 7.12 -7.40
C ARG A 44 5.30 6.07 -6.71
N VAL A 45 5.77 5.49 -5.61
CA VAL A 45 4.99 4.56 -4.78
C VAL A 45 3.90 5.32 -4.03
N THR A 46 4.24 6.48 -3.45
CA THR A 46 3.25 7.38 -2.82
C THR A 46 2.17 7.80 -3.82
N ALA A 47 2.55 8.19 -5.05
CA ALA A 47 1.62 8.54 -6.11
C ALA A 47 0.74 7.34 -6.53
N PHE A 48 1.31 6.14 -6.61
CA PHE A 48 0.57 4.91 -6.89
C PHE A 48 -0.51 4.65 -5.83
N PHE A 49 -0.16 4.68 -4.55
CA PHE A 49 -1.11 4.42 -3.47
C PHE A 49 -2.21 5.49 -3.40
N LYS A 50 -1.88 6.76 -3.65
CA LYS A 50 -2.87 7.84 -3.73
C LYS A 50 -3.89 7.58 -4.85
N ALA A 51 -3.42 7.26 -6.05
CA ALA A 51 -4.30 6.95 -7.18
C ALA A 51 -5.15 5.68 -6.93
N TYR A 52 -4.55 4.64 -6.34
CA TYR A 52 -5.27 3.42 -5.98
C TYR A 52 -6.37 3.68 -4.95
N ALA A 53 -6.06 4.44 -3.89
CA ALA A 53 -7.03 4.78 -2.86
C ALA A 53 -8.19 5.61 -3.41
N GLU A 54 -7.92 6.59 -4.28
CA GLU A 54 -8.97 7.38 -4.94
C GLU A 54 -9.86 6.51 -5.84
N MET A 55 -9.26 5.62 -6.64
CA MET A 55 -9.99 4.74 -7.56
C MET A 55 -10.91 3.74 -6.82
N GLU A 56 -10.44 3.20 -5.69
CA GLU A 56 -11.18 2.22 -4.89
C GLU A 56 -12.04 2.87 -3.79
N ASN A 57 -12.09 4.21 -3.72
CA ASN A 57 -12.78 4.97 -2.68
C ASN A 57 -12.36 4.54 -1.25
N LEU A 58 -11.05 4.50 -1.02
CA LEU A 58 -10.39 4.14 0.24
C LEU A 58 -9.67 5.34 0.86
N ASN A 59 -9.46 5.27 2.16
CA ASN A 59 -8.57 6.18 2.88
C ASN A 59 -7.13 5.67 2.83
N LEU A 60 -6.18 6.54 2.47
CA LEU A 60 -4.75 6.26 2.50
C LEU A 60 -4.10 6.93 3.70
N PHE A 61 -3.41 6.15 4.52
CA PHE A 61 -2.52 6.63 5.58
C PHE A 61 -1.07 6.39 5.17
N VAL A 62 -0.24 7.42 5.33
CA VAL A 62 1.20 7.37 5.05
C VAL A 62 1.93 7.95 6.25
N ASN A 63 3.05 7.34 6.65
CA ASN A 63 3.93 7.93 7.68
C ASN A 63 4.71 9.13 7.11
N ASP A 64 5.29 9.94 8.00
CA ASP A 64 6.06 11.14 7.62
C ASP A 64 7.27 10.83 6.73
N GLU A 65 7.81 9.61 6.81
CA GLU A 65 8.96 9.15 6.02
C GLU A 65 8.57 8.62 4.63
N GLU A 66 7.28 8.52 4.31
CA GLU A 66 6.77 7.92 3.07
C GLU A 66 7.29 6.48 2.82
N THR A 67 7.46 5.71 3.90
CA THR A 67 7.95 4.32 3.87
C THR A 67 6.92 3.30 4.32
N LEU A 68 5.82 3.73 4.96
CA LEU A 68 4.74 2.89 5.44
C LEU A 68 3.39 3.41 4.91
N PHE A 69 2.60 2.50 4.34
CA PHE A 69 1.32 2.80 3.73
C PHE A 69 0.23 1.86 4.28
N SER A 70 -0.91 2.41 4.66
CA SER A 70 -2.10 1.63 5.06
C SER A 70 -3.32 2.09 4.29
N LEU A 71 -4.17 1.15 3.89
CA LEU A 71 -5.41 1.41 3.18
C LEU A 71 -6.59 0.98 4.06
N GLU A 72 -7.51 1.91 4.30
CA GLU A 72 -8.70 1.70 5.14
C GLU A 72 -9.98 2.02 4.36
N SER A 73 -11.10 1.37 4.71
CA SER A 73 -12.39 1.68 4.12
C SER A 73 -12.80 3.11 4.49
N ASN A 74 -13.49 3.79 3.58
CA ASN A 74 -14.11 5.08 3.85
C ASN A 74 -15.34 4.95 4.76
#